data_AF-A0A1J7H5Z9-F1
#
_entry.id   AF-A0A1J7H5Z9-F1
#
_cell.length_a   1.000
_cell.length_b   1.000
_cell.length_c   1.000
_cell.angle_alpha   90.00
_cell.angle_beta   90.00
_cell.angle_gamma   90.00
#
_symmetry.space_group_name_H-M   'P 1'
#
loop_
_entity.id
_entity.type
_entity.pdbx_description
1 polymer ?
#
loop_
_entity_poly.entity_id
_entity_poly.type
_entity_poly.pdbx_seq_one_letter_code
_entity_poly.pdbx_strand_id
1 'polypeptide(L)'
;MDLHLKSLFGRFQEQFGSGPGLGPGSGTCLMKVDGIEPNFIKSLYKASAALYRTEPWKRLRPGHYFSVRVGKDSGWTGNKQPFLCVQFIGGDGGDVGFYMFRSESDAKKMTGPRETIHVPNVELLRVTYEVESLMFPSNRKMIRTLSLEASGTDRFPVIDVTRCMPGGDLRFRNPSFEELRFVYAFMKAISMVHPLLKQLDKEGGPKYSTLAYFEPFIETVDVQWPPEVTKRGYDLVAVTISHPPGQAYEEKGSMSAGSTPTKYRESPGEGNFNETKVYSHAGSRQCAMCDKEVHGEHSLCCGQCRAVIYCNSFCQKQHWNDTHKSMCGLYKAMMEREEELAIKIFMFPCSADQPCQWLESLSIHQKGMWRRKCSCYSHCPFGLLPVKGGLQELWGGLNEFEYPHDFPFNNHYVSSPFHLSGWSEYYNLRSLSLSSPVADILSHPLTVYHILTTLNISSKNLVLKGKEVIVHCLGPEGELDWMPAFAEIGHLLNGLGNVQIVMVGPEVPTNLSGTTSGISSRVRVNFVRGVYQVEASYLPTPHVVIALNSDLERYSSWGGALDLIKLMAVPAFFTEQSEVSCVNAKQVLRNAGLHITQPVTPNPFRSPVKNITPSSNLPSYSNGFVFGVNT
;
A
#
# COMPACT_ATOMS: atom_id res chain seq x y z
N MET A 1 54.74 -8.59 12.73
CA MET A 1 53.46 -7.90 13.01
C MET A 1 52.65 -7.79 11.72
N ASP A 2 51.72 -8.66 11.40
CA ASP A 2 51.82 -10.12 11.40
C ASP A 2 51.04 -10.60 10.17
N LEU A 3 51.63 -11.43 9.30
CA LEU A 3 50.94 -12.00 8.13
C LEU A 3 49.66 -12.73 8.54
N HIS A 4 49.65 -13.24 9.77
CA HIS A 4 48.50 -13.83 10.42
C HIS A 4 47.36 -12.81 10.66
N LEU A 5 47.66 -11.57 11.06
CA LEU A 5 46.67 -10.50 11.21
C LEU A 5 46.09 -10.05 9.86
N LYS A 6 46.91 -9.99 8.80
CA LYS A 6 46.41 -9.70 7.43
C LYS A 6 45.51 -10.80 6.90
N SER A 7 45.87 -12.06 7.14
CA SER A 7 45.00 -13.21 6.81
C SER A 7 43.76 -13.26 7.70
N LEU A 8 43.87 -12.86 8.97
CA LEU A 8 42.72 -12.77 9.88
C LEU A 8 41.77 -11.66 9.43
N PHE A 9 42.27 -10.47 9.09
CA PHE A 9 41.48 -9.35 8.56
C PHE A 9 40.89 -9.65 7.19
N GLY A 10 41.62 -10.36 6.32
CA GLY A 10 41.10 -10.88 5.06
C GLY A 10 39.92 -11.83 5.28
N ARG A 11 40.07 -12.81 6.18
CA ARG A 11 38.98 -13.72 6.57
C ARG A 11 37.84 -13.00 7.31
N PHE A 12 38.15 -11.98 8.12
CA PHE A 12 37.15 -11.17 8.84
C PHE A 12 36.33 -10.31 7.88
N GLN A 13 36.92 -9.82 6.78
CA GLN A 13 36.22 -9.11 5.71
C GLN A 13 35.45 -10.05 4.77
N GLU A 14 35.95 -11.26 4.51
CA GLU A 14 35.21 -12.31 3.80
C GLU A 14 33.97 -12.78 4.56
N GLN A 15 33.96 -12.63 5.90
CA GLN A 15 32.89 -13.12 6.77
C GLN A 15 31.73 -12.13 6.96
N PHE A 16 31.85 -10.85 6.54
CA PHE A 16 30.87 -9.80 6.84
C PHE A 16 30.62 -8.78 5.67
N GLY A 17 30.04 -9.25 4.55
CA GLY A 17 29.47 -8.49 3.39
C GLY A 17 30.35 -8.51 2.11
N SER A 18 29.90 -8.57 0.84
CA SER A 18 28.67 -8.09 0.18
C SER A 18 28.17 -9.05 -0.93
N GLY A 19 27.26 -9.97 -0.62
CA GLY A 19 26.56 -10.86 -1.57
C GLY A 19 27.20 -12.25 -1.78
N PRO A 20 26.41 -13.28 -2.17
CA PRO A 20 26.86 -14.67 -2.22
C PRO A 20 27.80 -14.91 -3.41
N GLY A 21 29.10 -14.74 -3.17
CA GLY A 21 30.17 -15.26 -4.01
C GLY A 21 31.25 -14.29 -4.47
N LEU A 22 31.11 -12.95 -4.38
CA LEU A 22 32.06 -11.98 -4.98
C LEU A 22 32.71 -10.99 -3.99
N GLY A 23 32.66 -11.27 -2.68
CA GLY A 23 33.34 -10.47 -1.64
C GLY A 23 32.77 -9.04 -1.44
N PRO A 24 33.34 -8.27 -0.49
CA PRO A 24 32.90 -6.92 -0.16
C PRO A 24 32.95 -5.97 -1.36
N GLY A 25 32.12 -4.93 -1.31
CA GLY A 25 32.12 -3.84 -2.29
C GLY A 25 33.49 -3.17 -2.41
N SER A 26 33.69 -2.45 -3.51
CA SER A 26 35.03 -2.02 -3.96
C SER A 26 35.55 -0.68 -3.44
N GLY A 27 34.80 0.01 -2.59
CA GLY A 27 35.10 1.39 -2.21
C GLY A 27 35.02 2.40 -3.37
N THR A 28 34.48 1.97 -4.52
CA THR A 28 34.06 2.84 -5.62
C THR A 28 33.10 3.90 -5.12
N CYS A 29 33.08 5.04 -5.79
CA CYS A 29 32.31 6.19 -5.37
C CYS A 29 31.78 6.88 -6.62
N LEU A 30 30.45 7.00 -6.73
CA LEU A 30 29.83 7.52 -7.96
C LEU A 30 30.27 8.94 -8.29
N MET A 31 30.68 9.73 -7.29
CA MET A 31 31.28 11.06 -7.52
C MET A 31 32.58 11.04 -8.34
N LYS A 32 33.21 9.88 -8.54
CA LYS A 32 34.42 9.70 -9.34
C LYS A 32 34.12 9.24 -10.78
N VAL A 33 32.84 9.20 -11.17
CA VAL A 33 32.44 8.83 -12.53
C VAL A 33 32.48 10.07 -13.42
N ASP A 34 33.20 9.99 -14.54
CA ASP A 34 33.34 11.11 -15.46
C ASP A 34 31.98 11.50 -16.05
N GLY A 35 31.66 12.79 -16.00
CA GLY A 35 30.43 13.35 -16.58
C GLY A 35 29.15 13.09 -15.77
N ILE A 36 29.26 12.58 -14.54
CA ILE A 36 28.11 12.37 -13.67
C ILE A 36 27.72 13.64 -12.92
N GLU A 37 26.43 13.98 -12.94
CA GLU A 37 25.88 15.08 -12.16
C GLU A 37 25.38 14.59 -10.80
N PRO A 38 25.57 15.33 -9.69
CA PRO A 38 25.08 14.94 -8.37
C PRO A 38 23.57 14.68 -8.31
N ASN A 39 22.77 15.41 -9.10
CA ASN A 39 21.33 15.18 -9.19
C ASN A 39 20.98 13.86 -9.88
N PHE A 40 21.79 13.41 -10.84
CA PHE A 40 21.62 12.08 -11.42
C PHE A 40 21.93 10.97 -10.41
N ILE A 41 22.91 11.17 -9.52
CA ILE A 41 23.18 10.25 -8.40
C ILE A 41 21.96 10.18 -7.47
N LYS A 42 21.32 11.31 -7.14
CA LYS A 42 20.06 11.32 -6.38
C LYS A 42 18.98 10.50 -7.10
N SER A 43 18.81 10.70 -8.40
CA SER A 43 17.84 9.96 -9.22
C SER A 43 18.11 8.45 -9.23
N LEU A 44 19.37 8.02 -9.30
CA LEU A 44 19.77 6.62 -9.17
C LEU A 44 19.38 6.02 -7.81
N TYR A 45 19.67 6.74 -6.72
CA TYR A 45 19.34 6.28 -5.37
C TYR A 45 17.82 6.21 -5.14
N LYS A 46 17.05 7.17 -5.67
CA LYS A 46 15.58 7.13 -5.66
C LYS A 46 15.03 5.92 -6.41
N ALA A 47 15.55 5.64 -7.61
CA ALA A 47 15.15 4.48 -8.41
C ALA A 47 15.51 3.16 -7.72
N SER A 48 16.66 3.10 -7.05
CA SER A 48 17.09 1.96 -6.25
C SER A 48 16.19 1.74 -5.02
N ALA A 49 15.88 2.79 -4.26
CA ALA A 49 14.95 2.71 -3.14
C ALA A 49 13.54 2.27 -3.57
N ALA A 50 13.08 2.74 -4.73
CA ALA A 50 11.81 2.31 -5.32
C ALA A 50 11.80 0.80 -5.65
N LEU A 51 12.87 0.27 -6.26
CA LEU A 51 13.01 -1.16 -6.51
C LEU A 51 13.11 -1.97 -5.21
N TYR A 52 13.76 -1.43 -4.18
CA TYR A 52 13.86 -2.12 -2.90
C TYR A 52 12.47 -2.28 -2.24
N ARG A 53 11.63 -1.24 -2.31
CA ARG A 53 10.26 -1.22 -1.74
C ARG A 53 9.32 -2.25 -2.36
N THR A 54 9.56 -2.68 -3.59
CA THR A 54 8.73 -3.70 -4.25
C THR A 54 9.15 -5.14 -3.91
N GLU A 55 10.19 -5.30 -3.08
CA GLU A 55 10.66 -6.57 -2.51
C GLU A 55 10.87 -7.72 -3.53
N PRO A 56 11.54 -7.49 -4.67
CA PRO A 56 11.73 -8.49 -5.72
C PRO A 56 12.39 -9.78 -5.21
N TRP A 57 13.29 -9.69 -4.23
CA TRP A 57 14.01 -10.82 -3.65
C TRP A 57 13.15 -11.76 -2.80
N LYS A 58 11.90 -11.41 -2.48
CA LYS A 58 10.97 -12.39 -1.88
C LYS A 58 10.61 -13.51 -2.86
N ARG A 59 10.61 -13.21 -4.16
CA ARG A 59 10.13 -14.11 -5.22
C ARG A 59 11.21 -14.48 -6.23
N LEU A 60 12.13 -13.56 -6.51
CA LEU A 60 13.22 -13.74 -7.45
C LEU A 60 14.44 -14.34 -6.74
N ARG A 61 15.23 -15.09 -7.51
CA ARG A 61 16.38 -15.89 -7.09
C ARG A 61 17.38 -15.95 -8.25
N PRO A 62 18.65 -16.31 -8.02
CA PRO A 62 19.68 -16.36 -9.08
C PRO A 62 19.31 -17.18 -10.31
N GLY A 63 18.44 -18.18 -10.19
CA GLY A 63 17.93 -18.95 -11.35
C GLY A 63 16.99 -18.18 -12.28
N HIS A 64 16.49 -17.01 -11.88
CA HIS A 64 15.58 -16.18 -12.66
C HIS A 64 16.34 -15.13 -13.47
N TYR A 65 16.60 -15.42 -14.74
CA TYR A 65 17.24 -14.49 -15.67
C TYR A 65 16.22 -13.66 -16.41
N PHE A 66 16.58 -12.40 -16.67
CA PHE A 66 15.79 -11.48 -17.45
C PHE A 66 16.60 -10.98 -18.64
N SER A 67 16.00 -10.97 -19.83
CA SER A 67 16.55 -10.16 -20.92
C SER A 67 16.04 -8.72 -20.77
N VAL A 68 16.89 -7.75 -21.08
CA VAL A 68 16.55 -6.33 -20.99
C VAL A 68 17.01 -5.61 -22.24
N ARG A 69 16.12 -4.81 -22.81
CA ARG A 69 16.42 -3.89 -23.92
C ARG A 69 15.94 -2.49 -23.55
N VAL A 70 16.84 -1.52 -23.59
CA VAL A 70 16.51 -0.12 -23.29
C VAL A 70 16.62 0.69 -24.58
N GLY A 71 15.48 1.05 -25.17
CA GLY A 71 15.42 1.78 -26.43
C GLY A 71 16.10 1.04 -27.59
N LYS A 72 16.60 1.82 -28.56
CA LYS A 72 17.31 1.32 -29.75
C LYS A 72 18.81 1.30 -29.52
N ASP A 73 19.51 0.37 -30.18
CA ASP A 73 20.97 0.23 -30.10
C ASP A 73 21.71 1.50 -30.52
N SER A 74 21.19 2.22 -31.51
CA SER A 74 21.71 3.51 -31.97
C SER A 74 21.68 4.62 -30.90
N GLY A 75 20.95 4.42 -29.80
CA GLY A 75 20.92 5.33 -28.66
C GLY A 75 22.09 5.16 -27.69
N TRP A 76 22.93 4.15 -27.90
CA TRP A 76 24.04 3.79 -27.03
C TRP A 76 25.40 3.98 -27.69
N THR A 77 26.42 4.18 -26.87
CA THR A 77 27.80 4.28 -27.34
C THR A 77 28.23 3.03 -28.09
N GLY A 78 28.74 3.21 -29.31
CA GLY A 78 29.12 2.08 -30.18
C GLY A 78 27.94 1.33 -30.81
N ASN A 79 26.73 1.92 -30.83
CA ASN A 79 25.50 1.31 -31.37
C ASN A 79 25.20 -0.06 -30.76
N LYS A 80 25.41 -0.21 -29.44
CA LYS A 80 25.24 -1.48 -28.74
C LYS A 80 24.81 -1.26 -27.30
N GLN A 81 23.80 -2.00 -26.84
CA GLN A 81 23.35 -1.99 -25.45
C GLN A 81 24.49 -2.41 -24.51
N PRO A 82 24.69 -1.73 -23.37
CA PRO A 82 25.70 -2.09 -22.38
C PRO A 82 25.52 -3.50 -21.80
N PHE A 83 24.27 -3.89 -21.52
CA PHE A 83 23.92 -5.17 -20.91
C PHE A 83 22.72 -5.80 -21.63
N LEU A 84 22.68 -7.13 -21.63
CA LEU A 84 21.61 -7.90 -22.28
C LEU A 84 20.85 -8.79 -21.29
N CYS A 85 21.48 -9.15 -20.17
CA CYS A 85 20.93 -10.08 -19.20
C CYS A 85 21.08 -9.54 -17.78
N VAL A 86 20.04 -9.69 -16.97
CA VAL A 86 20.04 -9.32 -15.56
C VAL A 86 19.65 -10.52 -14.69
N GLN A 87 20.33 -10.65 -13.56
CA GLN A 87 20.14 -11.69 -12.57
C GLN A 87 19.95 -11.09 -11.18
N PHE A 88 18.91 -11.49 -10.46
CA PHE A 88 18.73 -11.10 -9.06
C PHE A 88 19.54 -12.01 -8.13
N ILE A 89 20.12 -11.43 -7.08
CA ILE A 89 20.87 -12.16 -6.04
C ILE A 89 20.30 -11.90 -4.64
N GLY A 90 20.52 -12.84 -3.72
CA GLY A 90 20.00 -12.78 -2.36
C GLY A 90 18.59 -13.38 -2.20
N GLY A 91 18.03 -13.32 -0.98
CA GLY A 91 16.69 -13.84 -0.65
C GLY A 91 16.65 -15.00 0.36
N ASP A 92 17.80 -15.64 0.63
CA ASP A 92 17.92 -16.79 1.55
C ASP A 92 18.85 -16.49 2.76
N GLY A 93 18.88 -15.23 3.22
CA GLY A 93 19.65 -14.79 4.39
C GLY A 93 20.98 -14.08 4.12
N GLY A 94 21.37 -13.86 2.85
CA GLY A 94 22.52 -13.05 2.43
C GLY A 94 22.13 -11.67 1.86
N ASP A 95 23.12 -10.87 1.47
CA ASP A 95 22.87 -9.56 0.86
C ASP A 95 22.05 -9.66 -0.43
N VAL A 96 21.21 -8.65 -0.65
CA VAL A 96 20.30 -8.57 -1.77
C VAL A 96 20.81 -7.60 -2.83
N GLY A 97 20.50 -7.89 -4.09
CA GLY A 97 20.96 -7.08 -5.21
C GLY A 97 20.62 -7.68 -6.58
N PHE A 98 21.24 -7.16 -7.62
CA PHE A 98 21.20 -7.75 -8.96
C PHE A 98 22.51 -7.50 -9.72
N TYR A 99 22.79 -8.39 -10.66
CA TYR A 99 23.96 -8.38 -11.53
C TYR A 99 23.54 -8.20 -12.98
N MET A 100 24.30 -7.41 -13.73
CA MET A 100 24.08 -7.19 -15.16
C MET A 100 25.25 -7.75 -15.97
N PHE A 101 24.91 -8.52 -17.01
CA PHE A 101 25.86 -9.20 -17.88
C PHE A 101 25.76 -8.70 -19.32
N ARG A 102 26.90 -8.63 -20.00
CA ARG A 102 26.99 -8.28 -21.43
C ARG A 102 26.47 -9.39 -22.35
N SER A 103 26.43 -10.63 -21.87
CA SER A 103 25.91 -11.77 -22.61
C SER A 103 25.14 -12.74 -21.70
N GLU A 104 24.16 -13.44 -22.26
CA GLU A 104 23.44 -14.50 -21.55
C GLU A 104 24.34 -15.70 -21.25
N SER A 105 25.31 -15.98 -22.13
CA SER A 105 26.29 -17.05 -21.91
C SER A 105 27.16 -16.81 -20.69
N ASP A 106 27.56 -15.56 -20.45
CA ASP A 106 28.37 -15.22 -19.27
C ASP A 106 27.54 -15.30 -17.99
N ALA A 107 26.29 -14.83 -18.03
CA ALA A 107 25.34 -14.98 -16.92
C ALA A 107 25.14 -16.45 -16.53
N LYS A 108 24.94 -17.33 -17.52
CA LYS A 108 24.79 -18.78 -17.31
C LYS A 108 26.04 -19.41 -16.71
N LYS A 109 27.24 -19.06 -17.20
CA LYS A 109 28.52 -19.59 -16.70
C LYS A 109 28.80 -19.17 -15.26
N MET A 110 28.42 -17.96 -14.88
CA MET A 110 28.68 -17.41 -13.54
C MET A 110 27.63 -17.79 -12.50
N THR A 111 26.60 -18.56 -12.86
CA THR A 111 25.53 -18.91 -11.93
C THR A 111 25.74 -20.31 -11.37
N GLY A 112 25.99 -20.39 -10.06
CA GLY A 112 26.04 -21.63 -9.31
C GLY A 112 24.71 -21.99 -8.65
N PRO A 113 24.64 -23.16 -7.99
CA PRO A 113 23.41 -23.64 -7.35
C PRO A 113 22.91 -22.77 -6.18
N ARG A 114 23.81 -22.06 -5.50
CA ARG A 114 23.51 -21.21 -4.33
C ARG A 114 24.29 -19.89 -4.29
N GLU A 115 25.18 -19.65 -5.25
CA GLU A 115 26.09 -18.50 -5.27
C GLU A 115 26.55 -18.17 -6.68
N THR A 116 27.26 -17.05 -6.84
CA THR A 116 27.87 -16.65 -8.11
C THR A 116 29.28 -17.21 -8.21
N ILE A 117 29.56 -17.96 -9.27
CA ILE A 117 30.84 -18.62 -9.50
C ILE A 117 31.81 -17.62 -10.15
N HIS A 118 33.06 -17.65 -9.72
CA HIS A 118 34.14 -16.89 -10.33
C HIS A 118 34.50 -17.45 -11.69
N VAL A 119 34.22 -16.69 -12.76
CA VAL A 119 34.64 -17.04 -14.11
C VAL A 119 35.72 -16.06 -14.55
N PRO A 120 36.95 -16.54 -14.83
CA PRO A 120 38.03 -15.68 -15.29
C PRO A 120 37.63 -14.87 -16.52
N ASN A 121 38.05 -13.60 -16.53
CA ASN A 121 37.85 -12.66 -17.64
C ASN A 121 36.41 -12.25 -17.94
N VAL A 122 35.44 -12.60 -17.09
CA VAL A 122 34.08 -12.07 -17.20
C VAL A 122 33.97 -10.80 -16.35
N GLU A 123 33.49 -9.71 -16.97
CA GLU A 123 33.17 -8.44 -16.31
C GLU A 123 31.65 -8.32 -16.15
N LEU A 124 31.19 -7.96 -14.94
CA LEU A 124 29.77 -7.73 -14.64
C LEU A 124 29.59 -6.48 -13.79
N LEU A 125 28.43 -5.83 -13.94
CA LEU A 125 28.03 -4.72 -13.09
C LEU A 125 27.18 -5.23 -11.93
N ARG A 126 27.49 -4.77 -10.72
CA ARG A 126 26.80 -5.13 -9.48
C ARG A 126 26.02 -3.94 -8.96
N VAL A 127 24.80 -4.22 -8.47
CA VAL A 127 24.05 -3.32 -7.60
C VAL A 127 23.68 -4.11 -6.36
N THR A 128 24.32 -3.81 -5.23
CA THR A 128 24.12 -4.48 -3.93
C THR A 128 23.61 -3.49 -2.89
N TYR A 129 22.74 -3.95 -1.98
CA TYR A 129 22.15 -3.10 -0.94
C TYR A 129 22.86 -3.29 0.40
N GLU A 130 23.86 -2.45 0.65
CA GLU A 130 24.72 -2.51 1.83
C GLU A 130 24.19 -1.64 2.96
N VAL A 131 24.35 -2.09 4.20
CA VAL A 131 24.05 -1.31 5.40
C VAL A 131 25.04 -0.15 5.55
N GLU A 132 24.57 1.07 5.87
CA GLU A 132 25.41 2.28 5.97
C GLU A 132 26.65 2.07 6.85
N SER A 133 26.50 1.34 7.97
CA SER A 133 27.60 1.06 8.92
C SER A 133 28.74 0.25 8.32
N LEU A 134 28.47 -0.56 7.29
CA LEU A 134 29.44 -1.41 6.59
C LEU A 134 30.06 -0.72 5.37
N MET A 135 29.53 0.44 4.95
CA MET A 135 29.99 1.13 3.75
C MET A 135 31.34 1.84 3.95
N PHE A 136 32.11 1.88 2.87
CA PHE A 136 33.35 2.66 2.79
C PHE A 136 33.15 4.14 3.13
N PRO A 137 34.11 4.81 3.80
CA PRO A 137 33.99 6.22 4.20
C PRO A 137 33.66 7.18 3.04
N SER A 138 34.18 6.92 1.84
CA SER A 138 33.88 7.69 0.62
C SER A 138 32.40 7.66 0.28
N ASN A 139 31.76 6.49 0.37
CA ASN A 139 30.34 6.30 0.09
C ASN A 139 29.47 6.91 1.18
N ARG A 140 29.81 6.73 2.46
CA ARG A 140 29.11 7.41 3.57
C ARG A 140 29.17 8.93 3.43
N LYS A 141 30.33 9.48 3.06
CA LYS A 141 30.49 10.92 2.84
C LYS A 141 29.60 11.40 1.68
N MET A 142 29.59 10.67 0.56
CA MET A 142 28.74 10.97 -0.59
C MET A 142 27.25 10.95 -0.21
N ILE A 143 26.80 9.90 0.48
CA ILE A 143 25.41 9.75 0.96
C ILE A 143 24.98 10.94 1.81
N ARG A 144 25.81 11.32 2.80
CA ARG A 144 25.51 12.44 3.69
C ARG A 144 25.53 13.78 2.98
N THR A 145 26.50 13.99 2.09
CA THR A 145 26.69 15.26 1.40
C THR A 145 25.57 15.53 0.39
N LEU A 146 25.07 14.48 -0.27
CA LEU A 146 24.00 14.60 -1.26
C LEU A 146 22.62 14.28 -0.70
N SER A 147 22.51 13.95 0.59
CA SER A 147 21.25 13.53 1.24
C SER A 147 20.53 12.43 0.44
N LEU A 148 21.27 11.36 0.12
CA LEU A 148 20.76 10.29 -0.74
C LEU A 148 19.70 9.45 -0.03
N GLU A 149 18.70 8.98 -0.78
CA GLU A 149 17.58 8.18 -0.24
C GLU A 149 18.05 6.78 0.17
N ALA A 150 17.66 6.34 1.37
CA ALA A 150 17.89 4.99 1.86
C ALA A 150 16.91 3.99 1.23
N SER A 151 17.41 2.80 0.97
CA SER A 151 16.63 1.63 0.55
C SER A 151 16.24 0.82 1.79
N GLY A 152 15.03 1.01 2.28
CA GLY A 152 14.61 0.44 3.58
C GLY A 152 15.02 1.34 4.74
N THR A 153 15.54 0.76 5.83
CA THR A 153 15.88 1.48 7.07
C THR A 153 17.22 2.20 6.99
N ASP A 154 18.25 1.51 6.50
CA ASP A 154 19.66 1.91 6.63
C ASP A 154 20.54 1.31 5.53
N ARG A 155 19.95 0.89 4.41
CA ARG A 155 20.70 0.32 3.28
C ARG A 155 20.80 1.29 2.12
N PHE A 156 21.89 1.19 1.38
CA PHE A 156 22.15 2.02 0.20
C PHE A 156 22.72 1.18 -0.93
N PRO A 157 22.41 1.51 -2.19
CA PRO A 157 23.02 0.82 -3.32
C PRO A 157 24.53 1.11 -3.38
N VAL A 158 25.31 0.06 -3.51
CA VAL A 158 26.69 0.10 -4.00
C VAL A 158 26.67 -0.38 -5.44
N ILE A 159 27.14 0.49 -6.35
CA ILE A 159 27.18 0.22 -7.78
C ILE A 159 28.63 0.20 -8.24
N ASP A 160 29.10 -0.98 -8.64
CA ASP A 160 30.45 -1.16 -9.15
C ASP A 160 30.52 -2.18 -10.28
N VAL A 161 31.67 -2.21 -10.96
CA VAL A 161 31.95 -3.20 -11.98
C VAL A 161 33.09 -4.07 -11.50
N THR A 162 32.85 -5.39 -11.51
CA THR A 162 33.77 -6.41 -11.01
C THR A 162 34.23 -7.33 -12.13
N ARG A 163 35.51 -7.71 -12.12
CA ARG A 163 36.09 -8.72 -13.00
C ARG A 163 36.98 -9.68 -12.23
N CYS A 164 36.79 -10.98 -12.46
CA CYS A 164 37.69 -12.01 -11.94
C CYS A 164 38.93 -12.13 -12.84
N MET A 165 40.11 -11.99 -12.26
CA MET A 165 41.38 -12.20 -12.95
C MET A 165 41.70 -13.70 -13.03
N PRO A 166 42.56 -14.14 -13.98
CA PRO A 166 42.97 -15.54 -14.08
C PRO A 166 43.60 -16.13 -12.81
N GLY A 167 44.16 -15.27 -11.94
CA GLY A 167 44.73 -15.65 -10.65
C GLY A 167 43.71 -15.80 -9.50
N GLY A 168 42.41 -15.63 -9.76
CA GLY A 168 41.35 -15.71 -8.74
C GLY A 168 41.05 -14.39 -8.03
N ASP A 169 41.90 -13.37 -8.19
CA ASP A 169 41.68 -12.05 -7.59
C ASP A 169 40.55 -11.28 -8.29
N LEU A 170 39.76 -10.56 -7.50
CA LEU A 170 38.72 -9.66 -8.00
C LEU A 170 39.27 -8.25 -8.19
N ARG A 171 39.03 -7.69 -9.38
CA ARG A 171 39.34 -6.29 -9.69
C ARG A 171 38.05 -5.50 -9.87
N PHE A 172 38.05 -4.29 -9.33
CA PHE A 172 36.89 -3.41 -9.34
C PHE A 172 37.18 -2.07 -9.99
N ARG A 173 36.16 -1.48 -10.61
CA ARG A 173 36.18 -0.12 -11.17
C ARG A 173 34.84 0.59 -10.96
N ASN A 174 34.85 1.92 -11.05
CA ASN A 174 33.62 2.69 -11.14
C ASN A 174 32.89 2.34 -12.46
N PRO A 175 31.55 2.33 -12.48
CA PRO A 175 30.78 2.23 -13.71
C PRO A 175 30.96 3.49 -14.56
N SER A 176 30.81 3.36 -15.87
CA SER A 176 30.71 4.51 -16.77
C SER A 176 29.34 5.18 -16.67
N PHE A 177 29.22 6.43 -17.11
CA PHE A 177 27.95 7.15 -17.11
C PHE A 177 26.86 6.43 -17.93
N GLU A 178 27.21 5.83 -19.06
CA GLU A 178 26.27 5.06 -19.89
C GLU A 178 25.80 3.77 -19.20
N GLU A 179 26.70 3.07 -18.49
CA GLU A 179 26.32 1.92 -17.66
C GLU A 179 25.34 2.34 -16.57
N LEU A 180 25.54 3.50 -15.93
CA LEU A 180 24.61 4.04 -14.92
C LEU A 180 23.25 4.46 -15.50
N ARG A 181 23.22 5.06 -16.70
CA ARG A 181 21.96 5.35 -17.41
C ARG A 181 21.16 4.08 -17.67
N PHE A 182 21.83 3.01 -18.08
CA PHE A 182 21.18 1.72 -18.27
C PHE A 182 20.62 1.16 -16.95
N VAL A 183 21.42 1.21 -15.88
CA VAL A 183 21.01 0.76 -14.54
C VAL A 183 19.78 1.53 -14.05
N TYR A 184 19.74 2.86 -14.22
CA TYR A 184 18.57 3.68 -13.89
C TYR A 184 17.32 3.21 -14.64
N ALA A 185 17.42 3.07 -15.96
CA ALA A 185 16.29 2.69 -16.80
C ALA A 185 15.76 1.30 -16.42
N PHE A 186 16.66 0.34 -16.20
CA PHE A 186 16.30 -0.99 -15.74
C PHE A 186 15.61 -0.96 -14.37
N MET A 187 16.16 -0.28 -13.35
CA MET A 187 15.55 -0.24 -12.01
C MET A 187 14.13 0.33 -12.05
N LYS A 188 13.91 1.39 -12.84
CA LYS A 188 12.58 1.98 -13.02
C LYS A 188 11.61 1.00 -13.70
N ALA A 189 12.05 0.34 -14.77
CA ALA A 189 11.22 -0.62 -15.50
C ALA A 189 10.90 -1.86 -14.67
N ILE A 190 11.92 -2.52 -14.10
CA ILE A 190 11.74 -3.78 -13.39
C ILE A 190 10.85 -3.61 -12.15
N SER A 191 10.90 -2.45 -11.48
CA SER A 191 10.00 -2.13 -10.35
C SER A 191 8.51 -2.20 -10.72
N MET A 192 8.15 -1.94 -11.98
CA MET A 192 6.78 -2.03 -12.47
C MET A 192 6.47 -3.41 -13.04
N VAL A 193 7.50 -4.10 -13.56
CA VAL A 193 7.36 -5.32 -14.34
C VAL A 193 7.41 -6.58 -13.48
N HIS A 194 8.34 -6.69 -12.52
CA HIS A 194 8.47 -7.91 -11.72
C HIS A 194 7.21 -8.28 -10.91
N PRO A 195 6.33 -7.35 -10.45
CA PRO A 195 5.07 -7.71 -9.81
C PRO A 195 4.08 -8.43 -10.72
N LEU A 196 4.20 -8.26 -12.04
CA LEU A 196 3.30 -8.85 -13.04
C LEU A 196 3.63 -10.32 -13.36
N LEU A 197 4.78 -10.83 -12.91
CA LEU A 197 5.18 -12.21 -13.13
C LEU A 197 4.17 -13.17 -12.48
N LYS A 198 3.62 -14.10 -13.27
CA LYS A 198 2.71 -15.16 -12.79
C LYS A 198 3.51 -16.41 -12.46
N GLN A 199 3.32 -16.96 -11.26
CA GLN A 199 4.00 -18.16 -10.82
C GLN A 199 3.26 -19.40 -11.33
N LEU A 200 4.00 -20.36 -11.90
CA LEU A 200 3.50 -21.66 -12.32
C LEU A 200 3.44 -22.60 -11.11
N ASP A 201 2.25 -23.05 -10.76
CA ASP A 201 2.07 -24.15 -9.81
C ASP A 201 2.45 -25.46 -10.51
N LYS A 202 3.65 -25.99 -10.21
CA LYS A 202 4.00 -27.33 -10.67
C LYS A 202 3.31 -28.37 -9.79
N GLU A 203 2.18 -28.89 -10.25
CA GLU A 203 1.78 -30.26 -9.90
C GLU A 203 2.84 -31.23 -10.46
N GLY A 204 3.70 -31.78 -9.60
CA GLY A 204 4.53 -32.95 -9.94
C GLY A 204 6.06 -32.77 -10.04
N GLY A 205 6.65 -31.68 -9.52
CA GLY A 205 8.12 -31.55 -9.40
C GLY A 205 8.68 -32.16 -8.10
N PRO A 206 9.96 -32.58 -8.05
CA PRO A 206 10.55 -33.18 -6.84
C PRO A 206 10.46 -32.22 -5.64
N LYS A 207 9.93 -32.74 -4.52
CA LYS A 207 9.50 -32.04 -3.28
C LYS A 207 10.56 -31.22 -2.52
N TYR A 208 11.71 -30.91 -3.12
CA TYR A 208 12.82 -30.18 -2.48
C TYR A 208 13.33 -28.98 -3.28
N SER A 209 12.67 -28.58 -4.38
CA SER A 209 13.05 -27.36 -5.10
C SER A 209 12.28 -26.15 -4.58
N THR A 210 12.96 -25.25 -3.86
CA THR A 210 12.48 -23.94 -3.38
C THR A 210 12.43 -22.87 -4.46
N LEU A 211 12.71 -23.20 -5.73
CA LEU A 211 12.76 -22.23 -6.81
C LEU A 211 11.37 -22.09 -7.44
N ALA A 212 10.76 -20.90 -7.31
CA ALA A 212 9.55 -20.54 -8.05
C ALA A 212 9.81 -20.66 -9.56
N TYR A 213 8.79 -20.99 -10.35
CA TYR A 213 8.84 -20.93 -11.80
C TYR A 213 7.83 -19.90 -12.26
N PHE A 214 8.18 -19.06 -13.23
CA PHE A 214 7.26 -18.06 -13.78
C PHE A 214 6.82 -18.44 -15.20
N GLU A 215 5.59 -18.09 -15.54
CA GLU A 215 5.13 -18.13 -16.92
C GLU A 215 6.04 -17.28 -17.81
N PRO A 216 6.32 -17.71 -19.05
CA PRO A 216 7.04 -16.87 -19.98
C PRO A 216 6.30 -15.55 -20.21
N PHE A 217 7.06 -14.47 -20.22
CA PHE A 217 6.51 -13.13 -20.21
C PHE A 217 7.46 -12.14 -20.88
N ILE A 218 6.89 -11.20 -21.61
CA ILE A 218 7.57 -10.08 -22.22
C ILE A 218 6.71 -8.83 -22.03
N GLU A 219 7.30 -7.77 -21.52
CA GLU A 219 6.59 -6.52 -21.27
C GLU A 219 7.48 -5.35 -21.62
N THR A 220 6.86 -4.32 -22.19
CA THR A 220 7.55 -3.09 -22.56
C THR A 220 6.90 -1.95 -21.82
N VAL A 221 7.72 -1.20 -21.08
CA VAL A 221 7.25 -0.08 -20.28
C VAL A 221 8.01 1.18 -20.64
N ASP A 222 7.33 2.32 -20.65
CA ASP A 222 7.97 3.61 -20.85
C ASP A 222 8.59 4.11 -19.55
N VAL A 223 9.90 4.33 -19.58
CA VAL A 223 10.66 4.90 -18.48
C VAL A 223 11.02 6.35 -18.79
N GLN A 224 10.66 7.24 -17.88
CA GLN A 224 11.04 8.64 -17.98
C GLN A 224 12.51 8.83 -17.57
N TRP A 225 13.30 9.47 -18.45
CA TRP A 225 14.64 9.93 -18.13
C TRP A 225 14.57 11.07 -17.12
N PRO A 226 15.52 11.13 -16.17
CA PRO A 226 15.57 12.26 -15.27
C PRO A 226 16.12 13.48 -16.05
N PRO A 227 15.76 14.72 -15.64
CA PRO A 227 16.10 15.93 -16.39
C PRO A 227 17.59 16.12 -16.68
N GLU A 228 18.46 15.50 -15.88
CA GLU A 228 19.92 15.57 -16.04
C GLU A 228 20.45 14.77 -17.24
N VAL A 229 19.63 13.87 -17.79
CA VAL A 229 20.00 12.93 -18.87
C VAL A 229 19.37 13.32 -20.21
N THR A 230 18.31 14.12 -20.21
CA THR A 230 17.59 14.56 -21.42
C THR A 230 18.37 15.63 -22.18
N LYS A 231 19.11 15.21 -23.22
CA LYS A 231 19.84 16.15 -24.10
C LYS A 231 19.12 16.51 -25.41
N ARG A 232 18.00 15.86 -25.79
CA ARG A 232 17.34 16.08 -27.10
C ARG A 232 15.82 15.75 -27.16
N GLY A 233 15.00 16.30 -26.25
CA GLY A 233 13.55 16.41 -26.46
C GLY A 233 12.70 15.12 -26.47
N TYR A 234 13.28 13.96 -26.14
CA TYR A 234 12.54 12.73 -25.86
C TYR A 234 12.77 12.35 -24.40
N ASP A 235 11.73 12.51 -23.59
CA ASP A 235 11.80 12.31 -22.14
C ASP A 235 11.55 10.86 -21.73
N LEU A 236 11.05 10.02 -22.63
CA LEU A 236 10.70 8.62 -22.38
C LEU A 236 11.61 7.67 -23.17
N VAL A 237 11.92 6.52 -22.58
CA VAL A 237 12.56 5.38 -23.23
C VAL A 237 11.75 4.11 -22.98
N ALA A 238 11.40 3.40 -24.05
CA ALA A 238 10.79 2.08 -23.94
C ALA A 238 11.83 1.08 -23.41
N VAL A 239 11.49 0.39 -22.33
CA VAL A 239 12.30 -0.68 -21.75
C VAL A 239 11.52 -1.98 -21.84
N THR A 240 12.05 -2.93 -22.62
CA THR A 240 11.47 -4.27 -22.77
C THR A 240 12.21 -5.24 -21.85
N ILE A 241 11.46 -5.97 -21.03
CA ILE A 241 11.96 -7.00 -20.13
C ILE A 241 11.28 -8.32 -20.48
N SER A 242 12.06 -9.39 -20.62
CA SER A 242 11.52 -10.74 -20.85
C SER A 242 12.06 -11.76 -19.86
N HIS A 243 11.23 -12.74 -19.52
CA HIS A 243 11.60 -13.93 -18.77
C HIS A 243 10.93 -15.17 -19.40
N PRO A 244 11.65 -16.25 -19.72
CA PRO A 244 13.11 -16.33 -19.78
C PRO A 244 13.70 -15.43 -20.90
N PRO A 245 15.03 -15.26 -20.95
CA PRO A 245 15.68 -14.55 -22.05
C PRO A 245 15.42 -15.22 -23.41
N GLY A 246 15.17 -14.43 -24.45
CA GLY A 246 15.15 -14.92 -25.84
C GLY A 246 13.79 -15.22 -26.49
N GLN A 247 12.65 -14.93 -25.84
CA GLN A 247 11.33 -14.99 -26.49
C GLN A 247 11.03 -13.70 -27.25
N ALA A 248 10.84 -13.79 -28.57
CA ALA A 248 10.36 -12.69 -29.41
C ALA A 248 8.82 -12.68 -29.44
N TYR A 249 8.23 -11.49 -29.57
CA TYR A 249 6.80 -11.29 -29.73
C TYR A 249 6.33 -11.96 -31.04
N GLU A 250 5.51 -13.02 -30.97
CA GLU A 250 4.82 -13.51 -32.16
C GLU A 250 3.66 -12.56 -32.47
N GLU A 251 3.85 -11.64 -33.43
CA GLU A 251 2.77 -10.87 -34.02
C GLU A 251 1.81 -11.81 -34.77
N LYS A 252 0.64 -12.12 -34.17
CA LYS A 252 -0.46 -12.72 -34.94
C LYS A 252 -1.09 -11.65 -35.82
N GLY A 253 -0.83 -11.79 -37.12
CA GLY A 253 -1.30 -10.91 -38.18
C GLY A 253 -2.82 -10.80 -38.30
N SER A 254 -3.20 -9.61 -38.76
CA SER A 254 -4.51 -9.22 -39.28
C SER A 254 -5.13 -10.27 -40.21
N MET A 255 -6.36 -10.71 -39.89
CA MET A 255 -7.37 -11.05 -40.90
C MET A 255 -8.77 -10.68 -40.38
N SER A 256 -9.53 -10.08 -41.29
CA SER A 256 -10.85 -9.47 -41.11
C SER A 256 -12.01 -10.48 -41.14
N ALA A 257 -13.13 -10.04 -40.54
CA ALA A 257 -14.53 -10.39 -40.78
C ALA A 257 -15.05 -11.82 -40.51
N GLY A 258 -16.08 -11.91 -39.63
CA GLY A 258 -17.15 -12.90 -39.76
C GLY A 258 -17.68 -13.53 -38.46
N SER A 259 -18.89 -13.09 -38.06
CA SER A 259 -19.97 -13.88 -37.45
C SER A 259 -19.85 -14.48 -36.03
N THR A 260 -20.66 -13.95 -35.11
CA THR A 260 -21.36 -14.62 -33.98
C THR A 260 -22.42 -15.65 -34.49
N PRO A 261 -23.10 -16.48 -33.65
CA PRO A 261 -22.97 -16.76 -32.19
C PRO A 261 -23.15 -18.26 -31.77
N THR A 262 -23.24 -18.50 -30.45
CA THR A 262 -23.88 -19.62 -29.70
C THR A 262 -23.14 -20.97 -29.49
N LYS A 263 -22.82 -21.31 -28.23
CA LYS A 263 -23.66 -22.17 -27.35
C LYS A 263 -23.05 -22.38 -25.96
N TYR A 264 -23.93 -22.33 -24.96
CA TYR A 264 -23.75 -22.75 -23.57
C TYR A 264 -23.29 -24.21 -23.43
N ARG A 265 -22.47 -24.49 -22.40
CA ARG A 265 -22.68 -25.66 -21.53
C ARG A 265 -22.05 -25.43 -20.14
N GLU A 266 -22.87 -25.63 -19.13
CA GLU A 266 -22.58 -25.58 -17.69
C GLU A 266 -22.02 -26.90 -17.13
N SER A 267 -21.18 -26.77 -16.09
CA SER A 267 -20.99 -27.60 -14.87
C SER A 267 -20.40 -29.03 -14.97
N PRO A 268 -19.81 -29.65 -13.91
CA PRO A 268 -19.83 -29.30 -12.46
C PRO A 268 -18.51 -29.49 -11.63
N GLY A 269 -18.48 -28.92 -10.41
CA GLY A 269 -18.14 -29.64 -9.16
C GLY A 269 -16.68 -29.77 -8.67
N GLU A 270 -16.35 -28.98 -7.65
CA GLU A 270 -15.62 -29.29 -6.38
C GLU A 270 -14.51 -30.38 -6.35
N GLY A 271 -13.33 -30.18 -5.73
CA GLY A 271 -12.86 -29.08 -4.86
C GLY A 271 -11.46 -29.28 -4.25
N ASN A 272 -11.07 -28.25 -3.48
CA ASN A 272 -10.12 -28.14 -2.34
C ASN A 272 -8.68 -28.67 -2.42
N PHE A 273 -7.65 -28.06 -1.82
CA PHE A 273 -7.25 -26.70 -1.35
C PHE A 273 -5.86 -26.92 -0.68
N ASN A 274 -4.95 -25.92 -0.75
CA ASN A 274 -4.00 -25.45 0.30
C ASN A 274 -2.76 -24.79 -0.35
N GLU A 275 -2.25 -23.62 0.05
CA GLU A 275 -2.66 -22.57 1.00
C GLU A 275 -1.76 -21.33 0.75
N THR A 276 -2.33 -20.13 0.59
CA THR A 276 -1.64 -18.84 0.43
C THR A 276 -2.20 -17.87 1.48
N LYS A 277 -1.34 -17.15 2.22
CA LYS A 277 -1.79 -16.15 3.22
C LYS A 277 -2.32 -14.90 2.52
N VAL A 278 -3.64 -14.91 2.34
CA VAL A 278 -4.51 -13.81 1.94
C VAL A 278 -5.02 -13.10 3.20
N TYR A 279 -5.46 -11.85 3.07
CA TYR A 279 -6.43 -11.27 4.01
C TYR A 279 -7.73 -12.11 3.98
N SER A 280 -7.73 -13.18 4.76
CA SER A 280 -8.85 -14.09 4.93
C SER A 280 -8.91 -14.56 6.39
N HIS A 281 -9.39 -13.67 7.26
CA HIS A 281 -10.07 -14.07 8.49
C HIS A 281 -11.45 -13.41 8.51
N ALA A 282 -12.20 -13.59 7.44
CA ALA A 282 -13.64 -13.32 7.45
C ALA A 282 -14.30 -14.38 8.36
N GLY A 283 -14.35 -14.05 9.65
CA GLY A 283 -15.17 -14.70 10.67
C GLY A 283 -14.59 -15.91 11.42
N SER A 284 -13.30 -16.23 11.32
CA SER A 284 -12.67 -17.17 12.26
C SER A 284 -12.12 -16.43 13.49
N ARG A 285 -12.60 -16.79 14.68
CA ARG A 285 -12.12 -16.27 15.96
C ARG A 285 -10.73 -16.88 16.24
N GLN A 286 -9.86 -16.15 16.93
CA GLN A 286 -8.48 -16.55 17.21
C GLN A 286 -8.15 -16.41 18.69
N CYS A 287 -7.27 -17.28 19.18
CA CYS A 287 -6.74 -17.19 20.53
C CYS A 287 -5.77 -16.01 20.64
N ALA A 288 -6.00 -15.11 21.60
CA ALA A 288 -5.17 -13.92 21.80
C ALA A 288 -3.70 -14.20 22.18
N MET A 289 -3.34 -15.44 22.50
CA MET A 289 -1.97 -15.81 22.90
C MET A 289 -1.16 -16.59 21.88
N CYS A 290 -1.83 -17.42 21.08
CA CYS A 290 -1.14 -18.33 20.18
C CYS A 290 -1.66 -18.26 18.74
N ASP A 291 -2.57 -17.33 18.48
CA ASP A 291 -3.19 -17.04 17.17
C ASP A 291 -3.90 -18.23 16.51
N LYS A 292 -4.02 -19.36 17.21
CA LYS A 292 -4.76 -20.54 16.73
C LYS A 292 -6.24 -20.19 16.59
N GLU A 293 -6.85 -20.65 15.51
CA GLU A 293 -8.28 -20.51 15.29
C GLU A 293 -9.09 -21.20 16.39
N VAL A 294 -10.24 -20.61 16.69
CA VAL A 294 -11.15 -21.03 17.75
C VAL A 294 -12.55 -21.11 17.15
N HIS A 295 -13.17 -22.28 17.25
CA HIS A 295 -14.54 -22.50 16.79
C HIS A 295 -15.54 -22.10 17.89
N GLY A 296 -16.67 -21.50 17.50
CA GLY A 296 -17.59 -20.76 18.38
C GLY A 296 -18.05 -21.49 19.64
N GLU A 297 -18.24 -22.81 19.59
CA GLU A 297 -18.69 -23.63 20.74
C GLU A 297 -17.58 -23.98 21.75
N HIS A 298 -16.31 -23.75 21.41
CA HIS A 298 -15.14 -24.06 22.25
C HIS A 298 -14.31 -22.83 22.62
N SER A 299 -14.82 -21.63 22.34
CA SER A 299 -14.11 -20.39 22.65
C SER A 299 -14.19 -20.04 24.13
N LEU A 300 -13.04 -19.97 24.79
CA LEU A 300 -12.94 -19.57 26.18
C LEU A 300 -12.71 -18.07 26.26
N CYS A 301 -13.65 -17.32 26.83
CA CYS A 301 -13.45 -15.90 27.10
C CYS A 301 -12.87 -15.67 28.50
N CYS A 302 -12.17 -14.56 28.71
CA CYS A 302 -11.78 -14.16 30.05
C CYS A 302 -13.03 -14.03 30.96
N GLY A 303 -13.05 -14.73 32.10
CA GLY A 303 -14.22 -14.76 32.98
C GLY A 303 -14.57 -13.42 33.63
N GLN A 304 -13.62 -12.47 33.67
CA GLN A 304 -13.85 -11.14 34.25
C GLN A 304 -14.29 -10.12 33.21
N CYS A 305 -13.46 -9.86 32.19
CA CYS A 305 -13.76 -8.82 31.20
C CYS A 305 -14.63 -9.32 30.05
N ARG A 306 -14.68 -10.62 29.77
CA ARG A 306 -15.35 -11.25 28.60
C ARG A 306 -14.86 -10.78 27.22
N ALA A 307 -13.95 -9.81 27.17
CA ALA A 307 -13.38 -9.27 25.94
C ALA A 307 -12.46 -10.26 25.22
N VAL A 308 -11.48 -10.84 25.92
CA VAL A 308 -10.39 -11.61 25.28
C VAL A 308 -10.76 -13.07 25.10
N ILE A 309 -10.41 -13.62 23.93
CA ILE A 309 -10.71 -15.01 23.53
C ILE A 309 -9.46 -15.89 23.63
N TYR A 310 -9.65 -17.13 24.04
CA TYR A 310 -8.62 -18.16 24.16
C TYR A 310 -9.10 -19.48 23.58
N CYS A 311 -8.16 -20.29 23.09
CA CYS A 311 -8.44 -21.68 22.70
C CYS A 311 -8.56 -22.63 23.91
N ASN A 312 -7.97 -22.30 25.06
CA ASN A 312 -8.05 -23.08 26.30
C ASN A 312 -7.56 -22.29 27.53
N SER A 313 -7.72 -22.89 28.71
CA SER A 313 -7.35 -22.30 30.01
C SER A 313 -5.83 -22.13 30.19
N PHE A 314 -5.00 -22.92 29.49
CA PHE A 314 -3.55 -22.75 29.51
C PHE A 314 -3.16 -21.40 28.86
N CYS A 315 -3.65 -21.14 27.65
CA CYS A 315 -3.42 -19.85 26.97
C CYS A 315 -3.98 -18.68 27.78
N GLN A 316 -5.15 -18.83 28.41
CA GLN A 316 -5.71 -17.81 29.29
C GLN A 316 -4.77 -17.48 30.47
N LYS A 317 -4.27 -18.49 31.18
CA LYS A 317 -3.37 -18.30 32.33
C LYS A 317 -2.04 -17.66 31.91
N GLN A 318 -1.51 -18.04 30.76
CA GLN A 318 -0.30 -17.44 30.21
C GLN A 318 -0.53 -15.97 29.87
N HIS A 319 -1.59 -15.64 29.12
CA HIS A 319 -1.92 -14.24 28.80
C HIS A 319 -2.12 -13.38 30.04
N TRP A 320 -2.79 -13.96 31.04
CA TRP A 320 -3.08 -13.30 32.30
C TRP A 320 -1.80 -12.82 32.97
N ASN A 321 -0.78 -13.70 33.04
CA ASN A 321 0.48 -13.38 33.68
C ASN A 321 1.35 -12.43 32.85
N ASP A 322 1.31 -12.55 31.52
CA ASP A 322 2.17 -11.77 30.62
C ASP A 322 1.70 -10.31 30.50
N THR A 323 0.46 -10.09 30.07
CA THR A 323 -0.01 -8.73 29.68
C THR A 323 -1.47 -8.43 30.04
N HIS A 324 -2.35 -9.43 30.12
CA HIS A 324 -3.79 -9.17 30.23
C HIS A 324 -4.23 -8.69 31.62
N LYS A 325 -3.55 -9.10 32.70
CA LYS A 325 -3.95 -8.76 34.08
C LYS A 325 -4.06 -7.24 34.31
N SER A 326 -3.15 -6.44 33.77
CA SER A 326 -3.19 -4.98 33.88
C SER A 326 -4.31 -4.35 33.05
N MET A 327 -4.70 -4.98 31.94
CA MET A 327 -5.69 -4.46 30.98
C MET A 327 -7.12 -4.96 31.24
N CYS A 328 -7.28 -6.05 32.01
CA CYS A 328 -8.58 -6.70 32.23
C CYS A 328 -9.65 -5.74 32.78
N GLY A 329 -9.29 -4.90 33.76
CA GLY A 329 -10.22 -3.92 34.34
C GLY A 329 -10.70 -2.90 33.31
N LEU A 330 -9.79 -2.40 32.47
CA LEU A 330 -10.12 -1.48 31.38
C LEU A 330 -11.04 -2.14 30.35
N TYR A 331 -10.72 -3.35 29.90
CA TYR A 331 -11.54 -4.08 28.94
C TYR A 331 -12.92 -4.39 29.48
N LYS A 332 -13.05 -4.67 30.79
CA LYS A 332 -14.35 -4.86 31.42
C LYS A 332 -15.20 -3.58 31.32
N ALA A 333 -14.64 -2.43 31.65
CA ALA A 333 -15.35 -1.14 31.54
C ALA A 333 -15.75 -0.83 30.09
N MET A 334 -14.91 -1.15 29.11
CA MET A 334 -15.23 -0.97 27.69
C MET A 334 -16.37 -1.90 27.23
N MET A 335 -16.38 -3.16 27.69
CA MET A 335 -17.48 -4.09 27.39
C MET A 335 -18.82 -3.64 28.00
N GLU A 336 -18.80 -3.00 29.18
CA GLU A 336 -20.01 -2.45 29.82
C GLU A 336 -20.67 -1.34 28.98
N ARG A 337 -19.94 -0.69 28.06
CA ARG A 337 -20.45 0.35 27.16
C ARG A 337 -21.06 -0.18 25.86
N GLU A 338 -21.08 -1.50 25.63
CA GLU A 338 -21.58 -2.08 24.37
C GLU A 338 -23.00 -1.61 24.02
N GLU A 339 -23.90 -1.55 24.99
CA GLU A 339 -25.28 -1.12 24.74
C GLU A 339 -25.41 0.37 24.39
N GLU A 340 -24.55 1.21 24.96
CA GLU A 340 -24.48 2.66 24.66
C GLU A 340 -23.94 2.90 23.24
N LEU A 341 -22.95 2.09 22.84
CA LEU A 341 -22.29 2.22 21.54
C LEU A 341 -23.09 1.57 20.40
N ALA A 342 -23.98 0.63 20.68
CA ALA A 342 -24.84 0.02 19.66
C ALA A 342 -25.93 0.98 19.15
N ILE A 343 -26.08 1.10 17.83
CA ILE A 343 -27.16 1.87 17.20
C ILE A 343 -28.33 0.92 16.92
N LYS A 344 -29.36 0.95 17.78
CA LYS A 344 -30.46 -0.02 17.78
C LYS A 344 -31.68 0.37 16.92
N ILE A 345 -31.58 1.43 16.10
CA ILE A 345 -32.71 1.93 15.29
C ILE A 345 -32.93 1.13 14.00
N PHE A 346 -31.93 0.36 13.55
CA PHE A 346 -31.96 -0.30 12.25
C PHE A 346 -32.64 -1.67 12.31
N MET A 347 -33.33 -2.02 11.22
CA MET A 347 -34.02 -3.31 11.09
C MET A 347 -33.21 -4.37 10.34
N PHE A 348 -32.11 -3.98 9.68
CA PHE A 348 -31.19 -4.93 9.05
C PHE A 348 -30.19 -5.51 10.07
N PRO A 349 -29.60 -6.69 9.80
CA PRO A 349 -28.62 -7.29 10.71
C PRO A 349 -27.41 -6.37 10.91
N CYS A 350 -27.15 -5.95 12.14
CA CYS A 350 -26.05 -5.04 12.48
C CYS A 350 -24.78 -5.78 12.95
N SER A 351 -24.61 -7.04 12.54
CA SER A 351 -23.41 -7.85 12.77
C SER A 351 -23.04 -8.57 11.48
N ALA A 352 -21.83 -8.35 11.00
CA ALA A 352 -21.33 -8.91 9.75
C ALA A 352 -20.22 -9.93 10.02
N ASP A 353 -20.54 -10.97 10.78
CA ASP A 353 -19.58 -12.01 11.21
C ASP A 353 -18.89 -12.68 10.02
N GLN A 354 -19.69 -12.93 8.98
CA GLN A 354 -19.28 -13.44 7.69
C GLN A 354 -19.72 -12.41 6.63
N PRO A 355 -18.85 -11.47 6.23
CA PRO A 355 -19.22 -10.36 5.35
C PRO A 355 -19.93 -10.77 4.07
N CYS A 356 -19.54 -11.88 3.43
CA CYS A 356 -20.22 -12.38 2.24
C CYS A 356 -21.66 -12.83 2.53
N GLN A 357 -21.86 -13.66 3.58
CA GLN A 357 -23.18 -14.13 3.98
C GLN A 357 -24.08 -12.98 4.42
N TRP A 358 -23.51 -11.99 5.12
CA TRP A 358 -24.21 -10.79 5.52
C TRP A 358 -24.70 -10.00 4.29
N LEU A 359 -23.82 -9.74 3.32
CA LEU A 359 -24.20 -9.08 2.07
C LEU A 359 -25.22 -9.89 1.24
N GLU A 360 -25.16 -11.22 1.28
CA GLU A 360 -26.12 -12.12 0.62
C GLU A 360 -27.50 -12.03 1.27
N SER A 361 -27.57 -11.99 2.60
CA SER A 361 -28.83 -11.82 3.34
C SER A 361 -29.53 -10.50 2.99
N LEU A 362 -28.77 -9.49 2.57
CA LEU A 362 -29.22 -8.18 2.11
C LEU A 362 -29.37 -8.09 0.58
N SER A 363 -29.11 -9.18 -0.15
CA SER A 363 -29.18 -9.24 -1.62
C SER A 363 -28.28 -8.24 -2.37
N ILE A 364 -27.20 -7.76 -1.74
CA ILE A 364 -26.25 -6.77 -2.26
C ILE A 364 -24.82 -7.31 -2.46
N HIS A 365 -24.59 -8.59 -2.17
CA HIS A 365 -23.31 -9.24 -2.40
C HIS A 365 -22.89 -9.13 -3.88
N GLN A 366 -21.61 -8.83 -4.13
CA GLN A 366 -21.03 -8.68 -5.46
C GLN A 366 -21.60 -7.52 -6.31
N LYS A 367 -22.31 -6.56 -5.71
CA LYS A 367 -22.96 -5.47 -6.43
C LYS A 367 -22.44 -4.09 -5.99
N GLY A 368 -22.40 -3.16 -6.95
CA GLY A 368 -22.06 -1.76 -6.71
C GLY A 368 -20.82 -1.53 -5.83
N MET A 369 -20.94 -0.53 -4.96
CA MET A 369 -19.96 -0.16 -3.94
C MET A 369 -19.78 -1.22 -2.83
N TRP A 370 -20.77 -2.10 -2.64
CA TRP A 370 -20.75 -3.16 -1.62
C TRP A 370 -19.70 -4.23 -1.87
N ARG A 371 -19.20 -4.34 -3.11
CA ARG A 371 -18.06 -5.20 -3.46
C ARG A 371 -16.83 -4.98 -2.57
N ARG A 372 -16.65 -3.77 -2.02
CA ARG A 372 -15.53 -3.44 -1.12
C ARG A 372 -15.75 -3.87 0.33
N LYS A 373 -16.98 -4.27 0.72
CA LYS A 373 -17.31 -4.69 2.09
C LYS A 373 -16.98 -6.15 2.39
N CYS A 374 -16.53 -6.92 1.40
CA CYS A 374 -16.02 -8.28 1.58
C CYS A 374 -14.72 -8.51 0.80
N SER A 375 -14.06 -9.65 1.04
CA SER A 375 -12.76 -9.98 0.44
C SER A 375 -12.83 -10.46 -1.01
N CYS A 376 -14.01 -10.67 -1.58
CA CYS A 376 -14.15 -11.21 -2.94
C CYS A 376 -13.51 -10.34 -4.03
N TYR A 377 -13.47 -9.02 -3.83
CA TYR A 377 -12.78 -8.08 -4.73
C TYR A 377 -11.50 -7.51 -4.13
N SER A 378 -10.88 -8.19 -3.17
CA SER A 378 -9.57 -7.80 -2.63
C SER A 378 -8.46 -7.77 -3.70
N HIS A 379 -8.62 -8.54 -4.77
CA HIS A 379 -7.74 -8.53 -5.94
C HIS A 379 -7.87 -7.25 -6.80
N CYS A 380 -8.97 -6.51 -6.68
CA CYS A 380 -9.15 -5.24 -7.37
C CYS A 380 -8.53 -4.11 -6.52
N PRO A 381 -7.61 -3.30 -7.09
CA PRO A 381 -7.09 -2.12 -6.41
C PRO A 381 -8.22 -1.19 -5.94
N PHE A 382 -7.97 -0.44 -4.87
CA PHE A 382 -8.92 0.55 -4.36
C PHE A 382 -9.23 1.61 -5.43
N GLY A 383 -10.49 2.05 -5.50
CA GLY A 383 -10.96 3.03 -6.49
C GLY A 383 -11.10 2.51 -7.91
N LEU A 384 -10.76 1.24 -8.17
CA LEU A 384 -10.87 0.59 -9.48
C LEU A 384 -11.85 -0.59 -9.47
N LEU A 385 -12.80 -0.63 -8.53
CA LEU A 385 -13.87 -1.63 -8.60
C LEU A 385 -14.61 -1.53 -9.94
N PRO A 386 -14.93 -2.67 -10.58
CA PRO A 386 -15.70 -2.67 -11.81
C PRO A 386 -17.12 -2.23 -11.47
N VAL A 387 -17.48 -1.01 -11.88
CA VAL A 387 -18.85 -0.52 -11.74
C VAL A 387 -19.47 -0.29 -13.10
N LYS A 388 -20.68 -0.82 -13.30
CA LYS A 388 -21.49 -0.68 -14.50
C LYS A 388 -22.85 -0.11 -14.08
N GLY A 389 -23.45 0.69 -14.97
CA GLY A 389 -24.83 1.15 -14.84
C GLY A 389 -25.06 2.48 -14.14
N GLY A 390 -26.33 2.78 -13.89
CA GLY A 390 -26.80 4.02 -13.27
C GLY A 390 -26.69 4.03 -11.74
N LEU A 391 -27.17 5.12 -11.10
CA LEU A 391 -27.07 5.34 -9.65
C LEU A 391 -27.58 4.16 -8.80
N GLN A 392 -28.69 3.52 -9.22
CA GLN A 392 -29.23 2.35 -8.53
C GLN A 392 -28.25 1.16 -8.52
N GLU A 393 -27.55 0.92 -9.64
CA GLU A 393 -26.56 -0.15 -9.75
C GLU A 393 -25.31 0.14 -8.91
N LEU A 394 -24.92 1.42 -8.77
CA LEU A 394 -23.85 1.86 -7.86
C LEU A 394 -24.16 1.47 -6.40
N TRP A 395 -25.43 1.57 -5.98
CA TRP A 395 -25.90 1.19 -4.64
C TRP A 395 -26.26 -0.29 -4.51
N GLY A 396 -25.96 -1.11 -5.52
CA GLY A 396 -26.15 -2.56 -5.45
C GLY A 396 -27.52 -3.05 -5.91
N GLY A 397 -28.26 -2.24 -6.66
CA GLY A 397 -29.60 -2.60 -7.13
C GLY A 397 -30.67 -2.52 -6.05
N LEU A 398 -30.44 -1.72 -5.01
CA LEU A 398 -31.42 -1.46 -3.95
C LEU A 398 -32.68 -0.79 -4.52
N ASN A 399 -33.82 -0.97 -3.85
CA ASN A 399 -35.07 -0.34 -4.27
C ASN A 399 -34.99 1.19 -4.15
N GLU A 400 -35.86 1.92 -4.86
CA GLU A 400 -35.80 3.40 -4.88
C GLU A 400 -35.82 4.03 -3.49
N PHE A 401 -36.52 3.47 -2.51
CA PHE A 401 -36.59 3.98 -1.13
C PHE A 401 -35.50 3.47 -0.18
N GLU A 402 -34.50 2.76 -0.71
CA GLU A 402 -33.44 2.10 0.06
C GLU A 402 -32.05 2.67 -0.21
N TYR A 403 -31.90 3.70 -1.04
CA TYR A 403 -30.63 4.40 -1.23
C TYR A 403 -30.85 5.91 -1.41
N PRO A 404 -29.87 6.76 -1.04
CA PRO A 404 -30.02 8.19 -1.23
C PRO A 404 -30.00 8.53 -2.73
N HIS A 405 -31.09 9.11 -3.23
CA HIS A 405 -31.13 9.60 -4.61
C HIS A 405 -30.25 10.84 -4.79
N ASP A 406 -29.74 11.00 -6.01
CA ASP A 406 -28.91 12.14 -6.42
C ASP A 406 -29.77 13.37 -6.76
N PHE A 407 -30.62 13.78 -5.83
CA PHE A 407 -31.44 14.96 -5.95
C PHE A 407 -31.26 15.88 -4.73
N PRO A 408 -31.20 17.20 -4.96
CA PRO A 408 -31.20 18.18 -3.88
C PRO A 408 -32.54 18.12 -3.13
N PHE A 409 -32.51 18.48 -1.85
CA PHE A 409 -33.72 18.56 -1.04
C PHE A 409 -34.64 19.65 -1.61
N ASN A 410 -35.92 19.32 -1.81
CA ASN A 410 -36.91 20.18 -2.45
C ASN A 410 -37.42 21.29 -1.50
N ASN A 411 -36.52 21.90 -0.72
CA ASN A 411 -36.84 22.82 0.36
C ASN A 411 -36.47 24.25 -0.06
N HIS A 412 -37.40 24.92 -0.73
CA HIS A 412 -37.25 26.31 -1.19
C HIS A 412 -37.09 27.36 -0.07
N TYR A 413 -37.11 26.96 1.21
CA TYR A 413 -37.22 27.86 2.35
C TYR A 413 -36.09 27.80 3.38
N VAL A 414 -35.10 26.92 3.22
CA VAL A 414 -33.99 26.81 4.19
C VAL A 414 -32.67 27.03 3.48
N SER A 415 -32.02 28.16 3.74
CA SER A 415 -30.67 28.50 3.24
C SER A 415 -29.62 28.24 4.32
N SER A 416 -29.58 27.02 4.86
CA SER A 416 -28.57 26.58 5.84
C SER A 416 -28.27 25.10 5.66
N PRO A 417 -27.04 24.62 5.98
CA PRO A 417 -26.74 23.19 6.02
C PRO A 417 -27.67 22.48 7.01
N PHE A 418 -28.03 21.23 6.75
CA PHE A 418 -28.87 20.46 7.66
C PHE A 418 -28.09 20.06 8.90
N HIS A 419 -28.45 20.58 10.07
CA HIS A 419 -27.83 20.14 11.32
C HIS A 419 -28.44 18.80 11.73
N LEU A 420 -27.65 17.73 11.64
CA LEU A 420 -28.07 16.37 11.94
C LEU A 420 -27.36 15.85 13.20
N SER A 421 -28.14 15.30 14.13
CA SER A 421 -27.66 14.75 15.39
C SER A 421 -27.31 13.25 15.32
N GLY A 422 -27.74 12.55 14.25
CA GLY A 422 -27.40 11.15 14.01
C GLY A 422 -28.25 10.49 12.92
N TRP A 423 -28.18 9.16 12.86
CA TRP A 423 -28.81 8.38 11.78
C TRP A 423 -30.32 8.49 11.67
N SER A 424 -31.05 8.62 12.78
CA SER A 424 -32.51 8.73 12.77
C SER A 424 -32.98 9.95 11.97
N GLU A 425 -32.38 11.12 12.24
CA GLU A 425 -32.68 12.35 11.52
C GLU A 425 -32.26 12.26 10.04
N TYR A 426 -31.12 11.64 9.74
CA TYR A 426 -30.67 11.45 8.36
C TYR A 426 -31.63 10.56 7.55
N TYR A 427 -32.02 9.40 8.09
CA TYR A 427 -32.94 8.48 7.41
C TYR A 427 -34.32 9.12 7.21
N ASN A 428 -34.81 9.84 8.21
CA ASN A 428 -36.05 10.62 8.08
C ASN A 428 -35.94 11.70 6.99
N LEU A 429 -34.85 12.48 6.99
CA LEU A 429 -34.61 13.53 6.01
C LEU A 429 -34.56 12.99 4.58
N ARG A 430 -33.94 11.82 4.38
CA ARG A 430 -33.85 11.14 3.08
C ARG A 430 -35.03 10.22 2.77
N SER A 431 -36.02 10.13 3.66
CA SER A 431 -37.15 9.20 3.52
C SER A 431 -36.71 7.74 3.26
N LEU A 432 -35.61 7.32 3.90
CA LEU A 432 -35.05 5.98 3.78
C LEU A 432 -35.68 5.05 4.81
N SER A 433 -35.97 3.81 4.38
CA SER A 433 -36.37 2.75 5.31
C SER A 433 -35.23 2.38 6.25
N LEU A 434 -35.53 2.13 7.53
CA LEU A 434 -34.56 1.63 8.53
C LEU A 434 -34.09 0.19 8.23
N SER A 435 -34.69 -0.49 7.25
CA SER A 435 -34.17 -1.75 6.69
C SER A 435 -33.03 -1.54 5.69
N SER A 436 -32.82 -0.32 5.20
CA SER A 436 -31.74 -0.04 4.25
C SER A 436 -30.37 -0.04 4.94
N PRO A 437 -29.39 -0.80 4.42
CA PRO A 437 -28.06 -0.94 5.03
C PRO A 437 -27.11 0.23 4.74
N VAL A 438 -27.52 1.24 3.95
CA VAL A 438 -26.62 2.28 3.39
C VAL A 438 -25.81 3.05 4.42
N ALA A 439 -26.27 3.11 5.69
CA ALA A 439 -25.52 3.67 6.80
C ALA A 439 -24.08 3.11 6.93
N ASP A 440 -23.86 1.86 6.55
CA ASP A 440 -22.54 1.23 6.65
C ASP A 440 -21.51 1.83 5.66
N ILE A 441 -21.93 2.26 4.47
CA ILE A 441 -21.08 2.99 3.52
C ILE A 441 -21.10 4.49 3.85
N LEU A 442 -22.30 5.05 4.10
CA LEU A 442 -22.51 6.47 4.36
C LEU A 442 -21.83 6.98 5.63
N SER A 443 -21.46 6.10 6.56
CA SER A 443 -20.64 6.44 7.72
C SER A 443 -19.43 7.31 7.34
N HIS A 444 -18.77 7.03 6.21
CA HIS A 444 -17.58 7.77 5.77
C HIS A 444 -17.91 9.23 5.37
N PRO A 445 -18.77 9.49 4.36
CA PRO A 445 -19.09 10.87 3.99
C PRO A 445 -19.85 11.64 5.07
N LEU A 446 -20.72 11.00 5.87
CA LEU A 446 -21.45 11.70 6.94
C LEU A 446 -20.55 12.03 8.14
N THR A 447 -19.49 11.26 8.38
CA THR A 447 -18.47 11.62 9.36
C THR A 447 -17.70 12.86 8.92
N VAL A 448 -17.30 12.93 7.64
CA VAL A 448 -16.69 14.13 7.06
C VAL A 448 -17.65 15.33 7.20
N TYR A 449 -18.91 15.16 6.80
CA TYR A 449 -19.94 16.20 6.94
C TYR A 449 -20.08 16.70 8.38
N HIS A 450 -20.14 15.78 9.35
CA HIS A 450 -20.25 16.11 10.78
C HIS A 450 -19.03 16.91 11.27
N ILE A 451 -17.82 16.51 10.87
CA ILE A 451 -16.59 17.26 11.17
C ILE A 451 -16.68 18.68 10.60
N LEU A 452 -17.09 18.84 9.33
CA LEU A 452 -17.12 20.14 8.66
C LEU A 452 -18.18 21.09 9.20
N THR A 453 -19.33 20.58 9.64
CA THR A 453 -20.49 21.41 9.99
C THR A 453 -20.71 21.55 11.49
N THR A 454 -20.13 20.66 12.30
CA THR A 454 -20.36 20.60 13.74
C THR A 454 -19.08 20.75 14.55
N LEU A 455 -18.04 19.95 14.25
CA LEU A 455 -16.84 19.91 15.09
C LEU A 455 -15.83 21.00 14.76
N ASN A 456 -15.56 21.28 13.48
CA ASN A 456 -14.61 22.30 13.07
C ASN A 456 -15.29 23.66 12.85
N ILE A 457 -15.13 24.56 13.80
CA ILE A 457 -15.70 25.92 13.78
C ILE A 457 -15.26 26.70 12.52
N SER A 458 -14.00 26.56 12.11
CA SER A 458 -13.46 27.26 10.94
C SER A 458 -14.14 26.81 9.65
N SER A 459 -14.23 25.50 9.42
CA SER A 459 -14.94 24.93 8.26
C SER A 459 -16.42 25.31 8.28
N LYS A 460 -17.09 25.21 9.43
CA LYS A 460 -18.50 25.57 9.58
C LYS A 460 -18.76 27.02 9.17
N ASN A 461 -17.92 27.94 9.62
CA ASN A 461 -18.03 29.37 9.28
C ASN A 461 -17.79 29.64 7.79
N LEU A 462 -16.88 28.91 7.14
CA LEU A 462 -16.65 29.03 5.70
C LEU A 462 -17.86 28.53 4.90
N VAL A 463 -18.39 27.37 5.25
CA VAL A 463 -19.61 26.81 4.64
C VAL A 463 -20.78 27.77 4.76
N LEU A 464 -21.05 28.31 5.96
CA LEU A 464 -22.14 29.25 6.20
C LEU A 464 -21.99 30.56 5.41
N LYS A 465 -20.76 30.94 5.04
CA LYS A 465 -20.46 32.10 4.18
C LYS A 465 -20.45 31.77 2.69
N GLY A 466 -20.83 30.54 2.30
CA GLY A 466 -20.82 30.11 0.92
C GLY A 466 -19.42 29.91 0.32
N LYS A 467 -18.38 29.81 1.15
CA LYS A 467 -16.99 29.66 0.70
C LYS A 467 -16.61 28.19 0.48
N GLU A 468 -15.55 27.99 -0.27
CA GLU A 468 -14.94 26.67 -0.45
C GLU A 468 -14.18 26.24 0.82
N VAL A 469 -14.31 24.97 1.19
CA VAL A 469 -13.54 24.30 2.24
C VAL A 469 -12.70 23.20 1.60
N ILE A 470 -11.40 23.24 1.88
CA ILE A 470 -10.40 22.28 1.39
C ILE A 470 -10.10 21.28 2.50
N VAL A 471 -10.38 20.01 2.25
CA VAL A 471 -10.22 18.89 3.17
C VAL A 471 -9.10 18.00 2.64
N HIS A 472 -8.06 17.76 3.43
CA HIS A 472 -7.09 16.70 3.11
C HIS A 472 -7.53 15.42 3.83
N CYS A 473 -7.95 14.42 3.07
CA CYS A 473 -8.32 13.10 3.58
C CYS A 473 -7.13 12.16 3.45
N LEU A 474 -6.59 11.67 4.56
CA LEU A 474 -5.35 10.89 4.59
C LEU A 474 -5.63 9.38 4.63
N GLY A 475 -4.80 8.62 3.92
CA GLY A 475 -4.86 7.15 3.89
C GLY A 475 -6.15 6.56 3.34
N PRO A 476 -6.76 7.09 2.26
CA PRO A 476 -7.99 6.52 1.71
C PRO A 476 -7.73 5.11 1.16
N GLU A 477 -8.57 4.17 1.54
CA GLU A 477 -8.55 2.78 1.07
C GLU A 477 -9.90 2.46 0.42
N GLY A 478 -10.83 1.85 1.17
CA GLY A 478 -12.17 1.53 0.69
C GLY A 478 -12.97 2.77 0.27
N GLU A 479 -12.65 3.93 0.86
CA GLU A 479 -13.22 5.22 0.49
C GLU A 479 -13.06 5.52 -1.00
N LEU A 480 -11.96 5.14 -1.63
CA LEU A 480 -11.72 5.37 -3.06
C LEU A 480 -12.77 4.69 -3.95
N ASP A 481 -13.41 3.61 -3.50
CA ASP A 481 -14.50 2.95 -4.20
C ASP A 481 -15.88 3.45 -3.81
N TRP A 482 -15.99 4.23 -2.74
CA TRP A 482 -17.24 4.80 -2.23
C TRP A 482 -17.47 6.24 -2.70
N MET A 483 -16.75 6.67 -3.73
CA MET A 483 -16.84 8.03 -4.29
C MET A 483 -18.27 8.49 -4.56
N PRO A 484 -19.17 7.71 -5.18
CA PRO A 484 -20.56 8.14 -5.36
C PRO A 484 -21.28 8.52 -4.05
N ALA A 485 -20.95 7.89 -2.92
CA ALA A 485 -21.54 8.21 -1.62
C ALA A 485 -21.10 9.59 -1.09
N PHE A 486 -19.94 10.11 -1.51
CA PHE A 486 -19.47 11.45 -1.11
C PHE A 486 -20.28 12.59 -1.75
N ALA A 487 -21.10 12.31 -2.77
CA ALA A 487 -22.09 13.27 -3.29
C ALA A 487 -23.01 13.80 -2.19
N GLU A 488 -23.31 12.95 -1.19
CA GLU A 488 -24.23 13.23 -0.09
C GLU A 488 -23.83 14.46 0.73
N ILE A 489 -22.52 14.72 0.87
CA ILE A 489 -22.02 15.94 1.52
C ILE A 489 -22.58 17.17 0.81
N GLY A 490 -22.55 17.20 -0.52
CA GLY A 490 -23.02 18.33 -1.32
C GLY A 490 -24.52 18.59 -1.17
N HIS A 491 -25.32 17.52 -1.05
CA HIS A 491 -26.76 17.62 -0.84
C HIS A 491 -27.09 18.13 0.57
N LEU A 492 -26.40 17.63 1.60
CA LEU A 492 -26.62 18.03 2.99
C LEU A 492 -26.21 19.48 3.29
N LEU A 493 -25.26 20.02 2.51
CA LEU A 493 -24.91 21.44 2.56
C LEU A 493 -26.02 22.37 2.05
N ASN A 494 -27.05 21.81 1.40
CA ASN A 494 -28.30 22.49 1.09
C ASN A 494 -28.12 23.85 0.39
N GLY A 495 -27.24 23.88 -0.61
CA GLY A 495 -27.03 25.09 -1.42
C GLY A 495 -25.90 26.02 -0.94
N LEU A 496 -25.21 25.73 0.17
CA LEU A 496 -24.15 26.59 0.71
C LEU A 496 -22.76 25.97 0.63
N GLY A 497 -21.79 26.79 0.24
CA GLY A 497 -20.37 26.40 0.21
C GLY A 497 -20.06 25.36 -0.86
N ASN A 498 -18.75 25.11 -0.99
CA ASN A 498 -18.20 24.04 -1.82
C ASN A 498 -17.18 23.27 -0.98
N VAL A 499 -17.00 21.99 -1.27
CA VAL A 499 -16.02 21.14 -0.59
C VAL A 499 -15.09 20.54 -1.63
N GLN A 500 -13.80 20.82 -1.47
CA GLN A 500 -12.74 20.14 -2.18
C GLN A 500 -12.10 19.12 -1.24
N ILE A 501 -12.17 17.84 -1.58
CA ILE A 501 -11.53 16.76 -0.84
C ILE A 501 -10.30 16.32 -1.60
N VAL A 502 -9.13 16.40 -0.99
CA VAL A 502 -7.88 15.88 -1.54
C VAL A 502 -7.55 14.60 -0.80
N MET A 503 -7.73 13.48 -1.48
CA MET A 503 -7.49 12.13 -1.00
C MET A 503 -6.02 11.76 -1.23
N VAL A 504 -5.23 11.76 -0.15
CA VAL A 504 -3.78 11.55 -0.21
C VAL A 504 -3.41 10.24 0.49
N GLY A 505 -2.82 9.30 -0.25
CA GLY A 505 -2.33 8.06 0.33
C GLY A 505 -1.54 7.17 -0.62
N PRO A 506 -0.74 6.23 -0.09
CA PRO A 506 0.09 5.34 -0.92
C PRO A 506 -0.76 4.35 -1.75
N GLU A 507 -1.94 4.00 -1.25
CA GLU A 507 -2.89 3.05 -1.86
C GLU A 507 -3.73 3.65 -2.99
N VAL A 508 -3.65 4.97 -3.21
CA VAL A 508 -4.27 5.61 -4.38
C VAL A 508 -3.62 5.03 -5.65
N PRO A 509 -4.38 4.46 -6.60
CA PRO A 509 -3.84 3.93 -7.83
C PRO A 509 -3.10 4.97 -8.67
N THR A 510 -2.03 4.56 -9.34
CA THR A 510 -1.22 5.44 -10.19
C THR A 510 -2.03 6.12 -11.30
N ASN A 511 -3.01 5.43 -11.89
CA ASN A 511 -3.89 5.98 -12.93
C ASN A 511 -4.95 6.96 -12.40
N LEU A 512 -5.24 6.95 -11.09
CA LEU A 512 -6.10 7.94 -10.45
C LEU A 512 -5.31 9.14 -9.93
N SER A 513 -4.04 8.96 -9.58
CA SER A 513 -3.20 10.04 -9.06
C SER A 513 -3.13 11.23 -10.03
N GLY A 514 -3.37 12.45 -9.52
CA GLY A 514 -3.42 13.68 -10.29
C GLY A 514 -4.76 13.96 -10.98
N THR A 515 -5.71 13.02 -10.91
CA THR A 515 -7.06 13.22 -11.47
C THR A 515 -7.98 13.95 -10.48
N THR A 516 -9.01 14.59 -11.03
CA THR A 516 -10.08 15.26 -10.27
C THR A 516 -11.44 14.74 -10.71
N SER A 517 -12.27 14.33 -9.76
CA SER A 517 -13.66 13.92 -9.97
C SER A 517 -14.61 14.93 -9.36
N GLY A 518 -15.46 15.55 -10.19
CA GLY A 518 -16.62 16.31 -9.71
C GLY A 518 -17.75 15.34 -9.38
N ILE A 519 -17.93 15.02 -8.10
CA ILE A 519 -18.92 14.01 -7.66
C ILE A 519 -20.31 14.63 -7.56
N SER A 520 -20.40 15.90 -7.21
CA SER A 520 -21.63 16.71 -7.31
C SER A 520 -21.27 18.14 -7.68
N SER A 521 -22.27 19.00 -7.88
CA SER A 521 -22.05 20.43 -8.19
C SER A 521 -21.26 21.19 -7.12
N ARG A 522 -21.13 20.62 -5.91
CA ARG A 522 -20.49 21.25 -4.74
C ARG A 522 -19.32 20.46 -4.18
N VAL A 523 -19.14 19.20 -4.59
CA VAL A 523 -18.09 18.33 -4.06
C VAL A 523 -17.14 17.93 -5.18
N ARG A 524 -15.88 18.33 -5.04
CA ARG A 524 -14.78 17.93 -5.92
C ARG A 524 -13.82 17.05 -5.13
N VAL A 525 -13.35 15.97 -5.74
CA VAL A 525 -12.38 15.06 -5.14
C VAL A 525 -11.14 14.98 -6.01
N ASN A 526 -9.97 15.23 -5.42
CA ASN A 526 -8.66 15.09 -6.04
C ASN A 526 -7.96 13.87 -5.46
N PHE A 527 -7.33 13.06 -6.30
CA PHE A 527 -6.60 11.88 -5.85
C PHE A 527 -5.10 12.10 -5.96
N VAL A 528 -4.36 11.77 -4.92
CA VAL A 528 -2.92 11.98 -4.85
C VAL A 528 -2.26 10.74 -4.27
N ARG A 529 -1.50 10.03 -5.11
CA ARG A 529 -0.71 8.89 -4.68
C ARG A 529 0.59 9.36 -4.05
N GLY A 530 0.80 9.02 -2.78
CA GLY A 530 2.04 9.30 -2.09
C GLY A 530 1.89 9.39 -0.58
N VAL A 531 2.99 9.69 0.10
CA VAL A 531 3.00 9.96 1.54
C VAL A 531 2.74 11.43 1.80
N TYR A 532 1.88 11.74 2.77
CA TYR A 532 1.34 13.08 2.95
C TYR A 532 2.41 14.17 3.12
N GLN A 533 3.47 13.89 3.86
CA GLN A 533 4.57 14.82 4.12
C GLN A 533 5.36 15.24 2.88
N VAL A 534 5.29 14.47 1.79
CA VAL A 534 5.94 14.80 0.51
C VAL A 534 4.95 15.56 -0.36
N GLU A 535 3.74 15.01 -0.50
CA GLU A 535 2.76 15.50 -1.47
C GLU A 535 2.13 16.84 -1.07
N ALA A 536 1.95 17.10 0.23
CA ALA A 536 1.26 18.29 0.73
C ALA A 536 1.85 19.62 0.23
N SER A 537 3.15 19.66 -0.07
CA SER A 537 3.82 20.87 -0.59
C SER A 537 3.35 21.28 -2.00
N TYR A 538 2.76 20.35 -2.76
CA TYR A 538 2.23 20.59 -4.10
C TYR A 538 0.71 20.80 -4.11
N LEU A 539 0.07 20.75 -2.93
CA LEU A 539 -1.39 20.81 -2.79
C LEU A 539 -1.81 22.18 -2.21
N PRO A 540 -3.06 22.62 -2.48
CA PRO A 540 -3.63 23.75 -1.78
C PRO A 540 -3.58 23.56 -0.27
N THR A 541 -3.40 24.64 0.49
CA THR A 541 -3.38 24.55 1.95
C THR A 541 -4.75 24.06 2.47
N PRO A 542 -4.79 23.00 3.29
CA PRO A 542 -6.05 22.49 3.82
C PRO A 542 -6.61 23.43 4.89
N HIS A 543 -7.94 23.51 4.94
CA HIS A 543 -8.66 24.10 6.06
C HIS A 543 -8.85 23.08 7.20
N VAL A 544 -8.84 21.78 6.86
CA VAL A 544 -8.95 20.67 7.80
C VAL A 544 -8.28 19.42 7.23
N VAL A 545 -7.63 18.65 8.09
CA VAL A 545 -7.12 17.31 7.77
C VAL A 545 -8.03 16.27 8.43
N ILE A 546 -8.38 15.20 7.72
CA ILE A 546 -9.22 14.12 8.24
C ILE A 546 -8.55 12.78 7.91
N ALA A 547 -8.44 11.89 8.89
CA ALA A 547 -8.03 10.51 8.69
C ALA A 547 -9.13 9.58 9.24
N LEU A 548 -9.82 8.89 8.33
CA LEU A 548 -10.88 7.96 8.69
C LEU A 548 -10.27 6.59 8.98
N ASN A 549 -10.74 5.93 10.05
CA ASN A 549 -10.24 4.63 10.52
C ASN A 549 -8.70 4.59 10.52
N SER A 550 -8.08 5.57 11.17
CA SER A 550 -6.68 5.94 10.91
C SER A 550 -5.65 4.86 11.25
N ASP A 551 -5.99 3.95 12.17
CA ASP A 551 -5.12 2.88 12.67
C ASP A 551 -3.69 3.40 12.93
N LEU A 552 -3.58 4.53 13.66
CA LEU A 552 -2.32 5.28 13.81
C LEU A 552 -1.15 4.43 14.36
N GLU A 553 -1.47 3.41 15.16
CA GLU A 553 -0.49 2.49 15.73
C GLU A 553 0.06 1.46 14.74
N ARG A 554 -0.66 1.21 13.65
CA ARG A 554 -0.37 0.11 12.72
C ARG A 554 0.67 0.49 11.67
N TYR A 555 0.69 1.75 11.27
CA TYR A 555 1.50 2.22 10.15
C TYR A 555 2.59 3.21 10.60
N SER A 556 3.86 2.82 10.47
CA SER A 556 5.00 3.67 10.81
C SER A 556 5.13 4.90 9.88
N SER A 557 4.46 4.90 8.74
CA SER A 557 4.42 6.00 7.77
C SER A 557 3.73 7.27 8.31
N TRP A 558 2.98 7.17 9.42
CA TRP A 558 2.30 8.31 10.04
C TRP A 558 3.26 9.38 10.59
N GLY A 559 4.49 9.03 10.98
CA GLY A 559 5.40 9.96 11.67
C GLY A 559 5.58 11.29 10.92
N GLY A 560 5.95 11.24 9.64
CA GLY A 560 6.11 12.45 8.83
C GLY A 560 4.80 13.22 8.61
N ALA A 561 3.67 12.52 8.47
CA ALA A 561 2.37 13.16 8.32
C ALA A 561 1.95 13.92 9.58
N LEU A 562 2.20 13.34 10.77
CA LEU A 562 1.92 13.97 12.07
C LEU A 562 2.84 15.17 12.32
N ASP A 563 4.13 15.07 11.97
CA ASP A 563 5.07 16.19 12.04
C ASP A 563 4.61 17.37 11.17
N LEU A 564 4.12 17.08 9.96
CA LEU A 564 3.58 18.10 9.07
C LEU A 564 2.28 18.71 9.62
N ILE A 565 1.34 17.91 10.13
CA ILE A 565 0.11 18.42 10.77
C ILE A 565 0.44 19.36 11.92
N LYS A 566 1.42 19.01 12.74
CA LYS A 566 1.93 19.85 13.83
C LYS A 566 2.53 21.15 13.31
N LEU A 567 3.36 21.09 12.27
CA LEU A 567 4.01 22.26 11.67
C LEU A 567 3.00 23.23 11.05
N MET A 568 2.00 22.71 10.33
CA MET A 568 0.96 23.54 9.70
C MET A 568 -0.01 24.15 10.71
N ALA A 569 -0.13 23.57 11.91
CA ALA A 569 -1.10 23.97 12.94
C ALA A 569 -2.55 24.03 12.43
N VAL A 570 -2.89 23.19 11.45
CA VAL A 570 -4.24 23.07 10.89
C VAL A 570 -5.05 22.07 11.74
N PRO A 571 -6.36 22.30 11.97
CA PRO A 571 -7.23 21.33 12.62
C PRO A 571 -7.18 19.97 11.94
N ALA A 572 -6.88 18.91 12.70
CA ALA A 572 -6.84 17.55 12.20
C ALA A 572 -7.74 16.64 13.05
N PHE A 573 -8.60 15.88 12.38
CA PHE A 573 -9.54 14.95 12.99
C PHE A 573 -9.23 13.51 12.58
N PHE A 574 -9.38 12.60 13.54
CA PHE A 574 -9.10 11.18 13.39
C PHE A 574 -10.31 10.39 13.84
N THR A 575 -10.58 9.27 13.17
CA THR A 575 -11.58 8.30 13.63
C THR A 575 -10.95 6.95 13.88
N GLU A 576 -11.44 6.27 14.91
CA GLU A 576 -10.96 4.97 15.35
C GLU A 576 -12.14 4.05 15.63
N GLN A 577 -11.92 2.75 15.44
CA GLN A 577 -13.01 1.78 15.47
C GLN A 577 -13.45 1.35 16.88
N SER A 578 -12.52 1.38 17.85
CA SER A 578 -12.74 0.91 19.21
C SER A 578 -12.12 1.87 20.24
N GLU A 579 -12.54 1.76 21.50
CA GLU A 579 -11.95 2.56 22.58
C GLU A 579 -10.47 2.22 22.82
N VAL A 580 -10.05 0.97 22.59
CA VAL A 580 -8.63 0.56 22.68
C VAL A 580 -7.83 1.26 21.59
N SER A 581 -8.31 1.22 20.35
CA SER A 581 -7.68 1.93 19.23
C SER A 581 -7.58 3.44 19.50
N CYS A 582 -8.59 4.04 20.15
CA CYS A 582 -8.53 5.43 20.59
C CYS A 582 -7.42 5.69 21.64
N VAL A 583 -7.24 4.80 22.61
CA VAL A 583 -6.17 4.92 23.62
C VAL A 583 -4.80 4.86 22.95
N ASN A 584 -4.61 3.94 22.02
CA ASN A 584 -3.36 3.77 21.30
C ASN A 584 -3.07 4.98 20.39
N ALA A 585 -4.07 5.42 19.61
CA ALA A 585 -3.98 6.61 18.77
C ALA A 585 -3.65 7.88 19.58
N LYS A 586 -4.26 8.06 20.77
CA LYS A 586 -3.90 9.15 21.69
C LYS A 586 -2.44 9.12 22.10
N GLN A 587 -1.90 7.93 22.38
CA GLN A 587 -0.50 7.79 22.76
C GLN A 587 0.43 8.15 21.59
N VAL A 588 0.12 7.69 20.37
CA VAL A 588 0.87 8.04 19.15
C VAL A 588 0.88 9.55 18.92
N LEU A 589 -0.28 10.21 19.00
CA LEU A 589 -0.39 11.66 18.84
C LEU A 589 0.39 12.44 19.91
N ARG A 590 0.29 12.03 21.18
CA ARG A 590 1.06 12.63 22.27
C ARG A 590 2.57 12.49 22.06
N ASN A 591 3.03 11.33 21.58
CA ASN A 591 4.44 11.11 21.27
C ASN A 591 4.93 12.01 20.12
N ALA A 592 4.07 12.33 19.15
CA ALA A 592 4.35 13.33 18.12
C ALA A 592 4.29 14.78 18.64
N GLY A 593 3.89 14.99 19.90
CA GLY A 593 3.68 16.31 20.49
C GLY A 593 2.41 17.01 19.97
N LEU A 594 1.42 16.23 19.53
CA LEU A 594 0.08 16.68 19.21
C LEU A 594 -0.86 16.36 20.38
N HIS A 595 -1.34 17.40 21.06
CA HIS A 595 -2.29 17.23 22.16
C HIS A 595 -3.72 17.19 21.62
N ILE A 596 -4.54 16.32 22.21
CA ILE A 596 -5.95 16.20 21.89
C ILE A 596 -6.68 17.47 22.35
N THR A 597 -7.20 18.23 21.39
CA THR A 597 -7.98 19.45 21.62
C THR A 597 -9.48 19.20 21.47
N GLN A 598 -9.88 18.29 20.58
CA GLN A 598 -11.24 17.74 20.52
C GLN A 598 -11.26 16.37 21.23
N PRO A 599 -11.98 16.21 22.35
CA PRO A 599 -12.00 14.97 23.11
C PRO A 599 -12.56 13.81 22.29
N VAL A 600 -12.16 12.59 22.67
CA VAL A 600 -12.75 11.36 22.10
C VAL A 600 -14.22 11.28 22.47
N THR A 601 -15.06 11.28 21.45
CA THR A 601 -16.50 11.11 21.57
C THR A 601 -16.98 10.05 20.59
N PRO A 602 -18.02 9.27 20.92
CA PRO A 602 -18.68 8.43 19.95
C PRO A 602 -19.13 9.26 18.75
N ASN A 603 -18.86 8.77 17.55
CA ASN A 603 -19.30 9.44 16.33
C ASN A 603 -20.81 9.15 16.12
N PRO A 604 -21.67 10.18 15.98
CA PRO A 604 -23.10 9.98 15.75
C PRO A 604 -23.40 9.28 14.41
N PHE A 605 -22.47 9.32 13.47
CA PHE A 605 -22.55 8.66 12.16
C PHE A 605 -21.60 7.46 12.02
N ARG A 606 -21.14 6.87 13.12
CA ARG A 606 -20.42 5.58 13.06
C ARG A 606 -21.27 4.52 12.34
N SER A 607 -20.62 3.55 11.71
CA SER A 607 -21.35 2.44 11.10
C SER A 607 -22.15 1.70 12.18
N PRO A 608 -23.42 1.34 11.93
CA PRO A 608 -24.18 0.50 12.84
C PRO A 608 -23.72 -0.96 12.82
N VAL A 609 -22.96 -1.37 11.79
CA VAL A 609 -22.49 -2.75 11.64
C VAL A 609 -21.28 -2.98 12.54
N LYS A 610 -21.40 -3.92 13.47
CA LYS A 610 -20.33 -4.29 14.40
C LYS A 610 -19.20 -5.01 13.64
N ASN A 611 -17.98 -4.53 13.83
CA ASN A 611 -16.77 -5.18 13.33
C ASN A 611 -16.37 -6.33 14.28
N ILE A 612 -15.99 -7.46 13.71
CA ILE A 612 -15.40 -8.56 14.46
C ILE A 612 -13.88 -8.43 14.44
N THR A 613 -13.27 -8.37 15.62
CA THR A 613 -11.81 -8.47 15.78
C THR A 613 -11.43 -9.92 16.09
N PRO A 614 -10.41 -10.53 15.46
CA PRO A 614 -10.17 -11.97 15.57
C PRO A 614 -10.07 -12.49 17.01
N SER A 615 -9.37 -11.77 17.89
CA SER A 615 -9.03 -12.19 19.25
C SER A 615 -9.77 -11.45 20.38
N SER A 616 -10.75 -10.59 20.03
CA SER A 616 -11.46 -9.76 21.01
C SER A 616 -12.98 -9.63 20.72
N ASN A 617 -13.77 -9.46 21.77
CA ASN A 617 -15.21 -9.15 21.75
C ASN A 617 -15.51 -7.66 21.94
N LEU A 618 -14.48 -6.82 22.12
CA LEU A 618 -14.68 -5.39 22.39
C LEU A 618 -15.56 -4.74 21.32
N PRO A 619 -16.47 -3.82 21.70
CA PRO A 619 -17.28 -3.07 20.75
C PRO A 619 -16.39 -2.35 19.75
N SER A 620 -16.63 -2.60 18.46
CA SER A 620 -15.86 -2.02 17.37
C SER A 620 -16.80 -1.72 16.20
N TYR A 621 -16.68 -0.51 15.65
CA TYR A 621 -17.52 -0.02 14.55
C TYR A 621 -16.68 0.84 13.62
N SER A 622 -16.88 0.76 12.31
CA SER A 622 -16.22 1.68 11.37
C SER A 622 -16.59 3.14 11.71
N ASN A 623 -15.57 4.00 11.78
CA ASN A 623 -15.66 5.38 12.29
C ASN A 623 -16.32 5.48 13.67
N GLY A 624 -16.08 4.51 14.57
CA GLY A 624 -16.74 4.39 15.88
C GLY A 624 -16.64 5.63 16.76
N PHE A 625 -15.46 6.22 16.81
CA PHE A 625 -15.14 7.40 17.61
C PHE A 625 -14.48 8.47 16.76
N VAL A 626 -14.61 9.73 17.18
CA VAL A 626 -13.95 10.88 16.55
C VAL A 626 -13.25 11.72 17.62
N PHE A 627 -12.09 12.25 17.28
CA PHE A 627 -11.29 13.17 18.10
C PHE A 627 -10.40 14.01 17.21
N GLY A 628 -9.76 15.04 17.78
CA GLY A 628 -8.95 15.95 16.98
C GLY A 628 -7.88 16.69 17.76
N VAL A 629 -6.96 17.28 16.99
CA VAL A 629 -5.82 18.08 17.43
C VAL A 629 -5.82 19.41 16.67
N ASN A 630 -5.26 20.45 17.27
CA ASN A 630 -5.23 21.81 16.70
C ASN A 630 -6.64 22.38 16.36
N THR A 631 -7.68 21.94 17.06
CA THR A 631 -9.08 22.28 16.79
C THR A 631 -9.56 23.53 17.50
#